data_AF-T1HQ27-F1
#
_entry.id   AF-T1HQ27-F1
#
_cell.length_a   1.000
_cell.length_b   1.000
_cell.length_c   1.000
_cell.angle_alpha   90.00
_cell.angle_beta   90.00
_cell.angle_gamma   90.00
#
_symmetry.space_group_name_H-M   'P 1'
#
loop_
_entity.id
_entity.type
_entity.pdbx_description
1 polymer ?
#
loop_
_entity_poly.entity_id
_entity_poly.type
_entity_poly.pdbx_seq_one_letter_code
_entity_poly.pdbx_strand_id
1 'polypeptide(L)' 'MVNNGKQIHWLRGSSLRCEFCGHKYKYKKGLNQHLKYECGKDPMFQCDFCPHKTKQKVNLKRF' A
#
# COMPACT_ATOMS: atom_id res chain seq x y z
N MET A 1 14.26 11.80 -15.74
CA MET A 1 13.92 12.09 -14.32
C MET A 1 12.53 11.52 -14.08
N VAL A 2 12.40 10.46 -13.28
CA VAL A 2 11.16 9.69 -13.14
C VAL A 2 10.09 10.52 -12.40
N ASN A 3 9.06 10.88 -13.15
CA ASN A 3 7.85 11.57 -12.73
C ASN A 3 7.13 10.79 -11.62
N ASN A 4 7.39 11.13 -10.36
CA ASN A 4 6.80 10.42 -9.20
C ASN A 4 5.50 11.08 -8.70
N GLY A 5 4.73 11.67 -9.61
CA GLY A 5 3.37 12.14 -9.37
C GLY A 5 2.37 11.06 -9.74
N LYS A 6 2.24 10.01 -8.92
CA LYS A 6 1.18 9.01 -9.11
C LYS A 6 -0.17 9.67 -8.89
N GLN A 7 -0.84 9.97 -10.00
CA GLN A 7 -2.10 10.68 -10.11
C GLN A 7 -3.17 9.97 -9.27
N ILE A 8 -3.53 10.61 -8.16
CA ILE A 8 -4.64 10.27 -7.26
C ILE A 8 -5.95 10.65 -7.95
N HIS A 9 -6.56 9.74 -8.70
CA HIS A 9 -7.87 9.99 -9.27
C HIS A 9 -8.95 9.72 -8.20
N TRP A 10 -9.73 10.74 -7.88
CA TRP A 10 -10.79 10.66 -6.88
C TRP A 10 -12.10 10.36 -7.60
N LEU A 11 -12.60 9.12 -7.49
CA LEU A 11 -13.98 8.85 -7.89
C LEU A 11 -14.91 9.64 -6.96
N ARG A 12 -15.63 10.59 -7.55
CA ARG A 12 -16.54 11.53 -6.91
C ARG A 12 -17.72 10.75 -6.30
N GLY A 13 -17.55 10.24 -5.07
CA GLY A 13 -18.58 9.49 -4.35
C GLY A 13 -18.04 8.69 -3.17
N SER A 14 -17.95 9.33 -1.99
CA SER A 14 -17.90 8.78 -0.61
C SER A 14 -16.98 7.60 -0.24
N SER A 15 -16.23 6.99 -1.16
CA SER A 15 -15.41 5.81 -0.88
C SER A 15 -14.00 5.98 -1.44
N LEU A 16 -13.01 5.90 -0.55
CA LEU A 16 -11.60 5.95 -0.91
C LEU A 16 -11.14 4.54 -1.26
N ARG A 17 -11.24 4.20 -2.54
CA ARG A 17 -10.86 2.88 -3.05
C ARG A 17 -9.66 3.00 -3.98
N CYS A 18 -8.75 2.04 -3.90
CA CYS A 18 -7.70 1.87 -4.90
C CYS A 18 -8.30 1.30 -6.20
N GLU A 19 -8.10 1.97 -7.33
CA GLU A 19 -8.60 1.52 -8.64
C GLU A 19 -7.82 0.31 -9.18
N PHE A 20 -6.57 0.11 -8.74
CA PHE A 20 -5.72 -0.98 -9.22
C PHE A 20 -5.99 -2.33 -8.56
N CYS A 21 -6.40 -2.34 -7.29
CA CYS A 21 -6.63 -3.59 -6.54
C CYS A 21 -8.00 -3.66 -5.86
N GLY A 22 -8.78 -2.57 -5.91
CA GLY A 22 -10.10 -2.51 -5.31
C GLY A 22 -10.12 -2.36 -3.79
N HIS A 23 -9.01 -2.25 -3.07
CA HIS A 23 -9.04 -2.09 -1.61
C HIS A 23 -9.69 -0.77 -1.18
N LYS A 24 -10.62 -0.84 -0.22
CA LYS A 24 -11.27 0.32 0.39
C LYS A 24 -10.52 0.77 1.64
N TYR A 25 -10.47 2.08 1.82
CA TYR A 25 -9.84 2.73 2.96
C TYR A 25 -10.82 3.70 3.62
N LYS A 26 -10.76 3.77 4.95
CA LYS A 26 -11.52 4.75 5.74
C LYS A 26 -10.96 6.17 5.59
N TYR A 27 -9.65 6.29 5.34
CA TYR A 27 -8.95 7.58 5.33
C TYR A 27 -8.02 7.72 4.12
N LYS A 28 -7.88 8.96 3.62
CA LYS A 28 -7.03 9.31 2.47
C LYS A 28 -5.56 8.99 2.70
N LYS A 29 -5.07 9.19 3.93
CA LYS A 29 -3.72 8.79 4.35
C LYS A 29 -3.46 7.30 4.11
N GLY A 30 -4.42 6.44 4.45
CA GLY A 30 -4.31 4.99 4.28
C GLY A 30 -4.23 4.60 2.80
N LEU A 31 -5.10 5.16 1.96
CA LEU A 31 -5.06 4.93 0.52
C LEU A 31 -3.74 5.44 -0.10
N ASN A 32 -3.25 6.61 0.31
CA ASN A 32 -1.99 7.15 -0.20
C ASN A 32 -0.79 6.28 0.20
N GLN A 33 -0.73 5.82 1.44
CA GLN A 33 0.30 4.87 1.89
C GLN A 33 0.23 3.57 1.10
N HIS A 34 -0.98 3.04 0.90
CA HIS A 34 -1.21 1.86 0.08
C HIS A 34 -0.69 2.02 -1.35
N LEU A 35 -1.05 3.11 -2.05
CA LEU A 35 -0.59 3.37 -3.42
C LEU A 35 0.95 3.52 -3.49
N LYS A 36 1.55 4.07 -2.44
CA LYS A 36 2.99 4.34 -2.40
C LYS A 36 3.82 3.10 -2.10
N TYR A 37 3.35 2.19 -1.24
CA TYR A 37 4.17 1.10 -0.71
C TYR A 37 3.60 -0.30 -0.91
N GLU A 38 2.29 -0.44 -1.11
CA GLU A 38 1.61 -1.75 -1.09
C GLU A 38 1.09 -2.19 -2.46
N CYS A 39 0.51 -1.24 -3.20
CA CYS A 39 -0.24 -1.51 -4.41
C CYS A 39 0.69 -1.89 -5.56
N GLY A 40 0.53 -3.11 -6.08
CA GLY A 40 1.37 -3.63 -7.15
C GLY A 40 2.84 -3.79 -6.75
N LYS A 41 3.14 -3.83 -5.45
CA LYS A 41 4.48 -4.05 -4.92
C LYS A 41 4.56 -5.37 -4.19
N ASP A 42 5.63 -6.11 -4.47
CA ASP A 42 5.98 -7.33 -3.76
C ASP A 42 6.40 -7.02 -2.32
N PRO A 43 6.15 -7.97 -1.39
CA PRO A 43 6.57 -7.81 -0.02
C PRO A 43 8.10 -7.80 0.07
N MET A 44 8.66 -6.66 0.50
CA MET A 44 10.10 -6.42 0.53
C MET A 44 10.75 -6.78 1.87
N PHE A 45 9.96 -6.97 2.92
CA PHE A 45 10.46 -7.19 4.27
C PHE A 45 10.33 -8.66 4.64
N GLN A 46 11.45 -9.39 4.60
CA GLN A 46 11.57 -10.78 4.99
C GLN A 46 11.77 -10.88 6.51
N CYS A 47 11.10 -11.84 7.15
CA CYS A 47 11.44 -12.24 8.51
C CYS A 47 12.74 -13.03 8.52
N ASP A 48 13.63 -12.74 9.47
CA ASP A 48 14.92 -13.44 9.60
C ASP A 48 14.77 -14.89 10.09
N PHE A 49 13.65 -15.19 10.77
CA PHE A 49 13.42 -16.49 11.41
C PHE A 49 12.42 -17.39 10.67
N CYS A 50 11.71 -16.88 9.66
CA CYS A 50 10.74 -17.66 8.89
C CYS A 50 10.60 -17.12 7.47
N PRO A 51 10.09 -17.89 6.48
CA PRO A 51 9.98 -17.46 5.08
C PRO A 51 8.89 -16.40 4.82
N HIS A 52 8.28 -15.83 5.86
CA HIS A 52 7.22 -14.83 5.72
C HIS A 52 7.74 -13.48 5.24
N LYS A 53 7.09 -12.91 4.22
CA LYS A 53 7.39 -11.57 3.70
C LYS A 53 6.21 -10.61 3.89
N THR A 54 6.50 -9.38 4.30
CA THR A 54 5.51 -8.30 4.43
C THR A 54 5.85 -7.11 3.52
N LYS A 55 4.83 -6.33 3.19
CA LYS A 55 4.96 -5.10 2.39
C LYS A 55 5.34 -3.87 3.23
N GLN A 56 5.10 -3.93 4.54
CA GLN A 56 5.47 -2.85 5.49
C GLN A 56 6.25 -3.39 6.67
N LYS A 57 7.31 -2.66 7.07
CA LYS A 57 8.10 -2.94 8.28
C LYS A 57 7.25 -3.04 9.55
N VAL A 58 6.21 -2.21 9.68
CA VAL A 58 5.34 -2.20 10.88
C VAL A 58 4.58 -3.52 11.06
N ASN A 59 4.38 -4.28 9.98
CA ASN A 59 3.72 -5.58 10.01
C ASN A 59 4.70 -6.73 10.24
N LEU A 60 6.00 -6.46 10.26
CA LEU A 60 7.00 -7.44 10.66
C LEU A 60 6.98 -7.54 12.19
N LYS A 61 6.16 -8.44 12.72
CA LYS A 61 6.21 -8.79 14.14
C LYS A 61 7.52 -9.53 14.40
N ARG A 62 8.37 -8.96 15.26
CA ARG A 62 9.50 -9.68 15.84
C ARG A 62 8.91 -10.73 16.79
N PHE A 63 9.12 -12.00 16.48
CA PHE A 63 8.98 -13.09 17.43
C PHE A 63 10.32 -13.30 18.11
#